data_AF-A0AAF0CB58-F1
#
_entry.id   AF-A0AAF0CB58-F1
#
_cell.length_a   1.000
_cell.length_b   1.000
_cell.length_c   1.000
_cell.angle_alpha   90.00
_cell.angle_beta   90.00
_cell.angle_gamma   90.00
#
_symmetry.space_group_name_H-M   'P 1'
#
loop_
_entity.id
_entity.type
_entity.pdbx_description
1 polymer ?
#
loop_
_entity_poly.entity_id
_entity_poly.type
_entity_poly.pdbx_seq_one_letter_code
_entity_poly.pdbx_strand_id
1 'polypeptide(L)'
;MNLFEFLILTGTLSFLLFAIAIVCFIRISGKHIEHEMKKKGIALPCWDGVMGIRFGMYAIAIVRNSISPMSMVDDASILRFARKKDRYLAMFYVISGAIFLTIISISYFLYGP
;
A
#
# COMPACT_ATOMS: atom_id res chain seq x y z
N MET A 1 23.61 15.65 16.37
CA MET A 1 23.08 14.79 15.30
C MET A 1 23.09 15.59 14.02
N ASN A 2 23.90 15.17 13.05
CA ASN A 2 24.03 15.87 11.77
C ASN A 2 22.86 15.54 10.84
N LEU A 3 22.63 16.34 9.80
CA LEU A 3 21.51 16.14 8.86
C LEU A 3 21.50 14.74 8.24
N PHE A 4 22.69 14.23 7.86
CA PHE A 4 22.85 12.89 7.31
C PHE A 4 22.42 11.78 8.29
N GLU A 5 22.87 11.86 9.55
CA GLU A 5 22.49 10.91 10.60
C GLU A 5 20.98 10.96 10.90
N PHE A 6 20.40 12.17 10.89
CA PHE A 6 18.97 12.38 11.07
C PHE A 6 18.16 11.73 9.95
N LEU A 7 18.58 11.88 8.69
CA LEU A 7 17.93 11.27 7.53
C LEU A 7 18.02 9.74 7.55
N ILE A 8 19.17 9.17 7.95
CA ILE A 8 19.32 7.72 8.11
C ILE A 8 18.38 7.19 9.20
N LEU A 9 18.35 7.84 10.37
CA LEU A 9 17.54 7.39 11.49
C LEU A 9 16.04 7.48 11.16
N THR A 10 15.59 8.60 10.59
CA THR A 10 14.20 8.79 10.17
C THR A 10 13.82 7.90 8.98
N GLY A 11 14.73 7.69 8.03
CA GLY A 11 14.56 6.75 6.92
C GLY A 11 14.41 5.31 7.38
N THR A 12 15.25 4.88 8.33
CA THR A 12 15.18 3.52 8.90
C THR A 12 13.88 3.31 9.68
N LEU A 13 13.48 4.28 10.49
CA LEU A 13 12.23 4.22 11.24
C LEU A 13 11.00 4.19 10.32
N SER A 14 10.97 5.04 9.30
CA SER A 14 9.88 5.08 8.33
C SER A 14 9.81 3.81 7.47
N PHE A 15 10.96 3.22 7.11
CA PHE A 15 11.01 1.91 6.45
C PHE A 15 10.35 0.82 7.31
N LEU A 16 10.70 0.73 8.59
CA LEU A 16 10.11 -0.27 9.50
C LEU A 16 8.60 -0.07 9.65
N LEU A 17 8.15 1.17 9.80
CA LEU A 17 6.72 1.49 9.85
C LEU A 17 5.99 1.12 8.56
N PHE A 18 6.59 1.39 7.40
CA PHE A 18 6.03 1.02 6.11
C PHE A 18 5.98 -0.49 5.92
N ALA A 19 7.01 -1.23 6.32
CA ALA A 19 7.03 -2.69 6.30
C ALA A 19 5.92 -3.30 7.18
N ILE A 20 5.72 -2.75 8.38
CA ILE A 20 4.61 -3.15 9.26
C ILE A 20 3.27 -2.84 8.57
N ALA A 21 3.13 -1.64 7.97
CA ALA A 21 1.91 -1.25 7.27
C ALA A 21 1.57 -2.19 6.10
N ILE A 22 2.58 -2.59 5.30
CA ILE A 22 2.46 -3.59 4.23
C ILE A 22 1.89 -4.88 4.80
N VAL A 23 2.55 -5.46 5.80
CA VAL A 23 2.17 -6.76 6.36
C VAL A 23 0.77 -6.70 6.96
N CYS A 24 0.45 -5.66 7.72
CA CYS A 24 -0.87 -5.45 8.31
C CYS A 24 -1.95 -5.33 7.23
N PHE A 25 -1.74 -4.48 6.22
CA PHE A 25 -2.71 -4.28 5.16
C PHE A 25 -2.97 -5.57 4.36
N ILE A 26 -1.92 -6.26 3.93
CA ILE A 26 -2.04 -7.51 3.17
C ILE A 26 -2.77 -8.59 3.98
N ARG A 27 -2.36 -8.80 5.24
CA ARG A 27 -2.89 -9.88 6.08
C ARG A 27 -4.33 -9.63 6.54
N ILE A 28 -4.68 -8.39 6.86
CA ILE A 28 -5.97 -8.06 7.48
C ILE A 28 -7.00 -7.62 6.43
N SER A 29 -6.60 -6.72 5.52
CA SER A 29 -7.49 -6.13 4.51
C SER A 29 -7.42 -6.92 3.20
N GLY A 30 -6.21 -7.10 2.65
CA GLY A 30 -5.98 -7.75 1.37
C GLY A 30 -6.59 -9.16 1.31
N LYS A 31 -6.17 -10.04 2.23
CA LYS A 31 -6.73 -11.41 2.31
C LYS A 31 -8.24 -11.43 2.54
N HIS A 32 -8.79 -10.48 3.29
CA HIS A 32 -10.23 -10.42 3.51
C HIS A 32 -10.99 -10.09 2.23
N ILE A 33 -10.55 -9.06 1.51
CA ILE A 33 -11.16 -8.62 0.25
C ILE A 33 -11.09 -9.75 -0.79
N GLU A 34 -9.93 -10.39 -0.93
CA GLU A 34 -9.79 -11.52 -1.86
C GLU A 34 -10.65 -12.72 -1.48
N HIS A 35 -10.82 -13.00 -0.19
CA HIS A 35 -11.71 -14.06 0.28
C HIS A 35 -13.17 -13.79 -0.09
N GLU A 36 -13.65 -12.56 0.10
CA GLU A 36 -15.01 -12.17 -0.29
C GLU A 36 -15.20 -12.15 -1.81
N MET A 37 -14.18 -11.74 -2.58
CA MET A 37 -14.17 -11.84 -4.04
C MET A 37 -14.29 -13.29 -4.52
N LYS A 38 -13.49 -14.19 -3.96
CA LYS A 38 -13.51 -15.62 -4.29
C LYS A 38 -14.87 -16.26 -3.99
N LYS A 39 -15.51 -15.92 -2.86
CA LYS A 39 -16.87 -16.38 -2.53
C LYS A 39 -17.90 -16.00 -3.58
N LYS A 40 -17.67 -14.91 -4.31
CA LYS A 40 -18.56 -14.41 -5.37
C LYS A 40 -18.11 -14.85 -6.77
N GLY A 41 -17.10 -15.71 -6.87
CA GLY A 41 -16.57 -16.20 -8.15
C GLY A 41 -15.78 -15.15 -8.93
N ILE A 42 -15.38 -14.05 -8.30
CA ILE A 42 -14.59 -13.00 -8.96
C ILE A 42 -13.14 -13.47 -9.03
N ALA A 43 -12.63 -13.61 -10.26
CA ALA A 43 -11.27 -14.03 -10.52
C ALA A 43 -10.27 -12.95 -10.08
N LEU A 44 -9.18 -13.39 -9.45
CA LEU A 44 -8.09 -12.50 -9.05
C LEU A 44 -7.17 -12.24 -10.26
N PRO A 45 -6.45 -11.09 -10.27
CA PRO A 45 -5.51 -10.80 -11.33
C PRO A 45 -4.41 -11.86 -11.40
N CYS A 46 -4.27 -12.51 -12.57
CA CYS A 46 -3.32 -13.61 -12.77
C CYS A 46 -1.85 -13.14 -12.90
N TRP A 47 -1.65 -11.88 -13.31
CA TRP A 47 -0.33 -11.29 -13.51
C TRP A 47 0.43 -11.03 -12.19
N ASP A 48 -0.27 -11.01 -11.04
CA ASP A 48 0.31 -10.80 -9.71
C ASP A 48 0.47 -12.12 -8.94
N GLY A 49 1.10 -13.11 -9.58
CA GLY A 49 1.16 -14.48 -9.08
C GLY A 49 1.92 -14.67 -7.76
N VAL A 50 2.89 -13.81 -7.42
CA VAL A 50 3.78 -14.01 -6.25
C VAL A 50 4.17 -12.71 -5.52
N MET A 51 4.26 -11.57 -6.22
CA MET A 51 4.95 -10.38 -5.72
C MET A 51 4.06 -9.46 -4.86
N GLY A 52 2.73 -9.57 -4.96
CA GLY A 52 1.78 -8.83 -4.13
C GLY A 52 1.66 -7.35 -4.51
N ILE A 53 2.04 -6.99 -5.73
CA ILE A 53 1.99 -5.61 -6.24
C ILE A 53 0.54 -5.12 -6.29
N ARG A 54 -0.44 -6.01 -6.51
CA ARG A 54 -1.86 -5.67 -6.53
C ARG A 54 -2.34 -5.08 -5.21
N PHE A 55 -1.75 -5.45 -4.07
CA PHE A 55 -2.16 -4.89 -2.78
C PHE A 55 -1.86 -3.39 -2.67
N GLY A 56 -0.81 -2.92 -3.34
CA GLY A 56 -0.57 -1.49 -3.51
C GLY A 56 -1.73 -0.80 -4.24
N MET A 57 -2.20 -1.41 -5.34
CA MET A 57 -3.36 -0.91 -6.07
C MET A 57 -4.67 -0.99 -5.27
N TYR A 58 -4.87 -2.05 -4.47
CA TYR A 58 -6.04 -2.16 -3.61
C TYR A 58 -6.05 -1.00 -2.61
N ALA A 59 -4.91 -0.70 -1.98
CA ALA A 59 -4.82 0.40 -1.03
C ALA A 59 -5.10 1.75 -1.71
N ILE A 60 -4.54 1.99 -2.90
CA ILE A 60 -4.81 3.20 -3.68
C ILE A 60 -6.30 3.31 -4.04
N ALA A 61 -6.92 2.24 -4.55
CA ALA A 61 -8.34 2.21 -4.88
C ALA A 61 -9.22 2.53 -3.67
N ILE A 62 -8.91 1.92 -2.51
CA ILE A 62 -9.64 2.15 -1.25
C ILE A 62 -9.47 3.60 -0.76
N VAL A 63 -8.26 4.15 -0.81
CA VAL A 63 -7.99 5.54 -0.38
C VAL A 63 -8.65 6.54 -1.33
N ARG A 64 -8.56 6.30 -2.65
CA ARG A 64 -9.20 7.12 -3.67
C ARG A 64 -10.73 7.07 -3.59
N ASN A 65 -11.26 5.95 -3.07
CA ASN A 65 -12.70 5.70 -2.90
C ASN A 65 -13.50 5.95 -4.20
N SER A 66 -12.89 5.68 -5.36
CA SER A 66 -13.52 5.83 -6.67
C SER A 66 -12.97 4.80 -7.65
N ILE A 67 -13.79 4.42 -8.62
CA ILE A 67 -13.47 3.40 -9.63
C ILE A 67 -12.65 4.03 -10.76
N SER A 68 -11.50 3.45 -11.11
CA SER A 68 -10.70 3.91 -12.23
C SER A 68 -11.08 3.19 -13.52
N PRO A 69 -11.33 3.90 -14.63
CA PRO A 69 -11.62 3.24 -15.91
C PRO A 69 -10.41 2.46 -16.45
N MET A 70 -9.19 2.78 -15.99
CA MET A 70 -7.94 2.11 -16.39
C MET A 70 -7.27 1.38 -15.21
N SER A 71 -8.02 0.87 -14.23
CA SER A 71 -7.41 0.04 -13.18
C SER A 71 -7.07 -1.35 -13.72
N MET A 72 -5.89 -1.85 -13.37
CA MET A 72 -5.49 -3.24 -13.65
C MET A 72 -6.19 -4.25 -12.71
N VAL A 73 -7.01 -3.75 -11.78
CA VAL A 73 -7.76 -4.51 -10.79
C VAL A 73 -9.23 -4.06 -10.81
N ASP A 74 -10.13 -4.96 -10.44
CA ASP A 74 -11.55 -4.64 -10.25
C ASP A 74 -11.78 -3.76 -9.00
N ASP A 75 -11.59 -2.44 -9.17
CA ASP A 75 -11.81 -1.42 -8.14
C ASP A 75 -13.23 -1.46 -7.57
N ALA A 76 -14.23 -1.80 -8.38
CA ALA A 76 -15.62 -1.83 -7.95
C ALA A 76 -15.84 -2.93 -6.90
N SER A 77 -15.29 -4.13 -7.15
CA SER A 77 -15.32 -5.23 -6.19
C SER A 77 -14.48 -4.94 -4.96
N ILE A 78 -13.29 -4.32 -5.10
CA ILE A 78 -12.45 -3.91 -3.96
C ILE A 78 -13.24 -3.00 -3.02
N LEU A 79 -13.84 -1.92 -3.57
CA LEU A 79 -14.58 -0.93 -2.79
C LEU A 79 -15.84 -1.52 -2.15
N ARG A 80 -16.49 -2.48 -2.82
CA ARG A 80 -17.68 -3.16 -2.30
C ARG A 80 -17.38 -4.05 -1.10
N PHE A 81 -16.23 -4.73 -1.09
CA PHE A 81 -15.85 -5.64 0.00
C PHE A 81 -14.94 -4.99 1.06
N ALA A 82 -14.43 -3.79 0.81
CA ALA A 82 -13.63 -3.05 1.78
C ALA A 82 -14.48 -2.62 2.99
N ARG A 83 -14.02 -2.97 4.20
CA ARG A 83 -14.64 -2.54 5.47
C ARG A 83 -14.14 -1.15 5.87
N LYS A 84 -14.85 -0.52 6.81
CA LYS A 84 -14.42 0.76 7.39
C LYS A 84 -12.98 0.71 7.96
N LYS A 85 -12.61 -0.38 8.64
CA LYS A 85 -11.24 -0.57 9.15
C LYS A 85 -10.19 -0.69 8.05
N ASP A 86 -10.56 -1.31 6.93
CA ASP A 86 -9.63 -1.52 5.81
C ASP A 86 -9.24 -0.19 5.16
N ARG A 87 -10.11 0.84 5.23
CA ARG A 87 -9.79 2.22 4.83
C ARG A 87 -8.70 2.85 5.69
N TYR A 88 -8.76 2.69 7.01
CA TYR A 88 -7.72 3.20 7.90
C TYR A 88 -6.37 2.49 7.66
N LEU A 89 -6.38 1.16 7.48
CA LEU A 89 -5.17 0.44 7.13
C LEU A 89 -4.61 0.84 5.75
N ALA A 90 -5.47 1.06 4.76
CA ALA A 90 -5.07 1.52 3.43
C ALA A 90 -4.43 2.92 3.51
N MET A 91 -5.05 3.86 4.23
CA MET A 91 -4.49 5.19 4.46
C MET A 91 -3.15 5.11 5.18
N PHE A 92 -3.04 4.30 6.23
CA PHE A 92 -1.78 4.11 6.95
C PHE A 92 -0.68 3.57 6.04
N TYR A 93 -0.98 2.58 5.19
CA TYR A 93 -0.05 2.05 4.19
C TYR A 93 0.39 3.10 3.17
N VAL A 94 -0.55 3.83 2.57
CA VAL A 94 -0.22 4.85 1.54
C VAL A 94 0.58 6.01 2.14
N ILE A 95 0.19 6.49 3.33
CA ILE A 95 0.87 7.62 3.99
C ILE A 95 2.28 7.21 4.43
N SER A 96 2.44 6.05 5.08
CA SER A 96 3.78 5.58 5.48
C SER A 96 4.70 5.34 4.29
N GLY A 97 4.17 4.79 3.19
CA GLY A 97 4.91 4.64 1.93
C GLY A 97 5.31 5.98 1.32
N ALA A 98 4.39 6.96 1.30
CA ALA A 98 4.69 8.31 0.79
C ALA A 98 5.79 9.00 1.61
N ILE A 99 5.72 8.93 2.95
CA ILE A 99 6.75 9.48 3.85
C ILE A 99 8.11 8.81 3.61
N PHE A 100 8.12 7.49 3.48
CA PHE A 100 9.36 6.76 3.22
C PHE A 100 9.98 7.16 1.87
N LEU A 101 9.18 7.25 0.81
CA LEU A 101 9.63 7.66 -0.52
C LEU A 101 10.12 9.11 -0.54
N THR A 102 9.48 10.04 0.18
CA THR A 102 9.96 11.43 0.25
C THR A 102 11.30 11.52 0.98
N ILE A 103 11.50 10.79 2.08
CA ILE A 103 12.79 10.77 2.79
C ILE A 103 13.91 10.23 1.89
N ILE A 104 13.66 9.12 1.17
CA ILE A 104 14.62 8.59 0.20
C ILE A 104 14.92 9.62 -0.90
N SER A 105 13.89 10.25 -1.45
CA SER A 105 14.05 11.21 -2.55
C SER A 105 14.88 12.42 -2.12
N ILE A 106 14.65 12.96 -0.92
CA ILE A 106 15.43 14.06 -0.35
C ILE A 106 16.87 13.60 -0.10
N SER A 107 17.06 12.40 0.45
CA SER A 107 18.40 11.87 0.72
C SER A 107 19.20 11.68 -0.56
N TYR A 108 18.56 11.14 -1.61
CA TYR A 108 19.17 10.97 -2.94
C TYR A 108 19.47 12.32 -3.60
N PHE A 109 18.58 13.31 -3.49
CA PHE A 109 18.82 14.63 -4.06
C PHE A 109 19.98 15.38 -3.39
N LEU A 110 20.17 15.21 -2.08
CA LEU A 110 21.20 15.92 -1.32
C LEU A 110 22.57 15.21 -1.33
N TYR A 111 22.59 13.88 -1.37
CA TYR A 111 23.80 13.06 -1.19
C TYR A 111 24.02 12.02 -2.29
N GLY A 112 23.15 11.98 -3.30
CA GLY A 112 23.32 11.14 -4.47
C GLY A 112 24.52 11.59 -5.32
N PRO A 113 25.04 10.70 -6.18
CA PRO A 113 26.13 11.02 -7.11
C PRO A 113 25.75 12.06 -8.16
#